data_AF-A0A830HH10-F1
#
_entry.id   AF-A0A830HH10-F1
#
_cell.length_a   1.000
_cell.length_b   1.000
_cell.length_c   1.000
_cell.angle_alpha   90.00
_cell.angle_beta   90.00
_cell.angle_gamma   90.00
#
_symmetry.space_group_name_H-M   'P 1'
#
loop_
_entity.id
_entity.type
_entity.pdbx_description
1 polymer ?
#
loop_
_entity_poly.entity_id
_entity_poly.type
_entity_poly.pdbx_seq_one_letter_code
_entity_poly.pdbx_strand_id
1 'polypeptide(L)'
;MASTDLPSAFCAAPSVFIWPRRFLLSPEDSRILTRVHVLHSAHAKRTATVAHPDSGHGKVKQGRVLVSYEDGEECDVVKIARLVPAIDERDANNLPLVVICPDTRTFRHLAQAFAQKDDRILEIGSSWGVATNIIHQQGAWVLGVDSSAEGIEASRKKYPNCQFELLDCLQDMHRLKALADKHSCNKVCVDVGGDRSLDVLAMLLPFVEQEMKPDVCVVKCEEMHAHAVEHGRLSHPEYAEHFLEKLPHADEWRAKLAAEARSRIQLTTGSRTNFTLHPRRFPAKFSPDGLLICRYHNYATCKKLERCDYDHRHCNVCLLAGHKATQCPAETYFGRGGIH
;
A
#
# COMPACT_ATOMS: atom_id res chain seq x y z
N MET A 1 -15.70 -38.24 19.20
CA MET A 1 -15.68 -36.81 19.56
C MET A 1 -14.22 -36.43 19.75
N ALA A 2 -13.58 -35.92 18.71
CA ALA A 2 -12.23 -35.37 18.80
C ALA A 2 -12.35 -33.90 18.45
N SER A 3 -12.17 -33.04 19.45
CA SER A 3 -12.05 -31.59 19.27
C SER A 3 -10.76 -31.34 18.51
N THR A 4 -10.86 -30.95 17.25
CA THR A 4 -9.72 -30.40 16.51
C THR A 4 -9.64 -28.92 16.86
N ASP A 5 -8.93 -28.60 17.94
CA ASP A 5 -8.51 -27.25 18.22
C ASP A 5 -7.58 -26.81 17.07
N LEU A 6 -8.09 -25.91 16.24
CA LEU A 6 -7.28 -25.23 15.23
C LEU A 6 -6.22 -24.39 15.96
N PRO A 7 -4.93 -24.46 15.56
CA PRO A 7 -3.90 -23.63 16.17
C PRO A 7 -4.20 -22.16 15.87
N SER A 8 -4.52 -21.39 16.91
CA SER A 8 -4.71 -19.94 16.89
C SER A 8 -3.36 -19.23 16.73
N ALA A 9 -2.65 -19.50 15.63
CA ALA A 9 -1.53 -18.67 15.21
C ALA A 9 -2.10 -17.39 14.61
N PHE A 10 -2.53 -16.46 15.47
CA PHE A 10 -2.69 -15.07 15.06
C PHE A 10 -1.30 -14.58 14.62
N CYS A 11 -1.04 -14.59 13.31
CA CYS A 11 0.06 -13.82 12.76
C CYS A 11 -0.16 -12.37 13.18
N ALA A 12 0.76 -11.81 13.97
CA ALA A 12 0.70 -10.42 14.37
C ALA A 12 0.61 -9.53 13.11
N ALA A 13 -0.32 -8.59 13.10
CA ALA A 13 -0.50 -7.71 11.94
C ALA A 13 0.59 -6.64 11.84
N PRO A 14 0.90 -6.21 10.60
CA PRO A 14 1.92 -5.19 10.37
C PRO A 14 1.59 -3.89 11.10
N SER A 15 2.65 -3.20 11.55
CA SER A 15 2.53 -1.88 12.14
C SER A 15 2.12 -0.88 11.04
N VAL A 16 0.92 -0.31 11.18
CA VAL A 16 0.39 0.71 10.28
C VAL A 16 0.70 2.08 10.84
N PHE A 17 1.19 2.98 10.00
CA PHE A 17 1.44 4.37 10.33
C PHE A 17 0.72 5.28 9.35
N ILE A 18 0.18 6.38 9.87
CA ILE A 18 -0.53 7.37 9.10
C ILE A 18 0.37 8.58 8.94
N TRP A 19 0.63 8.98 7.70
CA TRP A 19 1.38 10.21 7.44
C TRP A 19 0.49 11.44 7.66
N PRO A 20 0.88 12.45 8.46
CA PRO A 20 0.02 13.59 8.71
C PRO A 20 -0.09 14.50 7.47
N ARG A 21 -1.27 15.11 7.23
CA ARG A 21 -1.54 16.00 6.07
C ARG A 21 -0.69 17.27 6.09
N ARG A 22 -0.20 17.67 7.25
CA ARG A 22 0.76 18.76 7.45
C ARG A 22 1.82 18.27 8.42
N PHE A 23 3.03 18.77 8.27
CA PHE A 23 4.09 18.61 9.24
C PHE A 23 4.19 19.99 9.88
N LEU A 24 3.63 20.15 11.07
CA LEU A 24 3.74 21.38 11.84
C LEU A 24 4.49 21.00 13.11
N LEU A 25 5.69 21.54 13.28
CA LEU A 25 6.36 21.48 14.57
C LEU A 25 5.82 22.68 15.35
N SER A 26 4.93 22.43 16.31
CA SER A 26 4.61 23.44 17.33
C SER A 26 5.93 23.80 18.04
N PRO A 27 6.28 25.10 18.17
CA PRO A 27 7.46 25.52 18.92
C PRO A 27 7.47 25.04 20.39
N GLU A 28 6.31 24.62 20.92
CA GLU A 28 6.12 24.23 22.31
C GLU A 28 6.29 22.71 22.56
N ASP A 29 6.28 21.87 21.51
CA ASP A 29 6.49 20.41 21.60
C ASP A 29 7.97 20.02 21.49
N SER A 30 8.79 20.65 22.34
CA SER A 30 10.25 20.61 22.38
C SER A 30 10.90 19.28 22.80
N ARG A 31 10.11 18.25 23.14
CA ARG A 31 10.61 17.08 23.88
C ARG A 31 10.90 15.84 23.04
N ILE A 32 10.59 15.83 21.75
CA ILE A 32 10.87 14.68 20.90
C ILE A 32 11.94 15.06 19.89
N LEU A 33 13.19 14.72 20.23
CA LEU A 33 14.28 14.59 19.27
C LEU A 33 13.88 13.53 18.25
N THR A 34 13.16 13.97 17.22
CA THR A 34 12.67 13.07 16.18
C THR A 34 13.80 12.90 15.17
N ARG A 35 14.30 11.67 15.07
CA ARG A 35 15.19 11.27 13.99
C ARG A 35 14.42 11.42 12.67
N VAL A 36 14.96 12.20 11.74
CA VAL A 36 14.36 12.53 10.45
C VAL A 36 15.35 12.29 9.33
N HIS A 37 14.85 11.89 8.18
CA HIS A 37 15.52 11.97 6.91
C HIS A 37 15.25 13.33 6.26
N VAL A 38 16.33 14.03 5.91
CA VAL A 38 16.30 15.29 5.16
C VAL A 38 16.43 14.99 3.67
N LEU A 39 15.41 15.35 2.89
CA LEU A 39 15.42 15.22 1.44
C LEU A 39 16.07 16.45 0.80
N HIS A 40 17.33 16.32 0.36
CA HIS A 40 18.02 17.37 -0.39
C HIS A 40 17.71 17.31 -1.89
N SER A 41 17.82 18.47 -2.55
CA SER A 41 17.55 18.60 -4.01
C SER A 41 18.52 17.81 -4.89
N ALA A 42 19.66 17.38 -4.35
CA ALA A 42 20.68 16.60 -5.05
C ALA A 42 20.51 15.08 -4.88
N HIS A 43 19.33 14.61 -4.47
CA HIS A 43 19.01 13.18 -4.27
C HIS A 43 19.79 12.49 -3.14
N ALA A 44 20.53 13.24 -2.32
CA ALA A 44 21.15 12.71 -1.11
C ALA A 44 20.15 12.76 0.05
N LYS A 45 19.76 11.60 0.55
CA LYS A 45 19.05 11.42 1.82
C LYS A 45 20.08 11.43 2.95
N ARG A 46 19.90 12.30 3.94
CA ARG A 46 20.74 12.33 5.16
C ARG A 46 19.87 12.19 6.39
N THR A 47 20.34 11.44 7.38
CA THR A 47 19.66 11.32 8.66
C THR A 47 20.11 12.44 9.59
N ALA A 48 19.15 13.05 10.27
CA ALA A 48 19.35 14.16 11.16
C ALA A 48 18.38 14.09 12.34
N THR A 49 18.65 14.88 13.36
CA THR A 49 17.74 15.11 14.49
C THR A 49 17.28 16.55 14.44
N VAL A 50 15.98 16.79 14.62
CA VAL A 50 15.46 18.15 14.72
C VAL A 50 16.00 18.80 16.00
N ALA A 51 16.72 19.91 15.85
CA ALA A 51 17.35 20.63 16.94
C ALA A 51 16.38 21.65 17.57
N HIS A 52 16.55 21.88 18.87
CA HIS A 52 15.72 22.82 19.62
C HIS A 52 15.96 24.28 19.16
N PRO A 53 14.93 25.14 19.08
CA PRO A 53 15.09 26.55 18.72
C PRO A 53 16.06 27.33 19.61
N ASP A 54 16.21 26.94 20.88
CA ASP A 54 17.07 27.62 21.87
C ASP A 54 18.56 27.30 21.76
N SER A 55 19.00 26.60 20.72
CA SER A 55 20.40 26.20 20.50
C SER A 55 21.36 27.36 20.16
N GLY A 56 20.95 28.61 20.35
CA GLY A 56 21.80 29.80 20.10
C GLY A 56 21.99 30.15 18.62
N HIS A 57 21.44 29.36 17.70
CA HIS A 57 21.40 29.67 16.27
C HIS A 57 20.24 30.66 16.02
N GLY A 58 20.53 31.81 15.41
CA GLY A 58 19.60 32.94 15.28
C GLY A 58 18.21 32.60 14.70
N LYS A 59 17.26 33.55 14.80
CA LYS A 59 15.83 33.37 14.47
C LYS A 59 15.59 32.54 13.20
N VAL A 60 15.07 31.32 13.38
CA VAL A 60 14.66 30.45 12.28
C VAL A 60 13.39 31.01 11.63
N LYS A 61 13.36 31.09 10.29
CA LYS A 61 12.18 31.56 9.54
C LYS A 61 11.01 30.57 9.70
N GLN A 62 9.78 31.09 9.71
CA GLN A 62 8.56 30.27 9.75
C GLN A 62 8.56 29.17 8.66
N GLY A 63 8.18 27.95 9.04
CA GLY A 63 8.17 26.78 8.15
C GLY A 63 9.53 26.12 7.92
N ARG A 64 10.54 26.49 8.70
CA ARG A 64 11.87 25.87 8.72
C ARG A 64 12.23 25.46 10.13
N VAL A 65 13.12 24.47 10.24
CA VAL A 65 13.69 24.03 11.51
C VAL A 65 15.18 23.80 11.37
N LEU A 66 15.88 23.93 12.49
CA LEU A 66 17.27 23.54 12.58
C LEU A 66 17.34 22.02 12.71
N VAL A 67 18.26 21.38 12.01
CA VAL A 67 18.53 19.94 12.13
C VAL A 67 20.02 19.71 12.32
N SER A 68 20.38 18.69 13.09
CA SER A 68 21.77 18.24 13.29
C SER A 68 21.96 16.88 12.64
N TYR A 69 22.90 16.75 11.70
CA TYR A 69 23.11 15.49 10.96
C TYR A 69 23.90 14.47 11.79
N GLU A 70 23.61 13.18 11.57
CA GLU A 70 24.26 12.08 12.32
C GLU A 70 25.71 11.83 11.94
N ASP A 71 26.13 12.29 10.77
CA ASP A 71 27.52 12.21 10.27
C ASP A 71 28.46 13.24 10.92
N GLY A 72 27.95 14.04 11.87
CA GLY A 72 28.72 15.03 12.62
C GLY A 72 28.94 16.35 11.88
N GLU A 73 28.33 16.56 10.70
CA GLU A 73 28.36 17.87 10.03
C GLU A 73 27.47 18.92 10.72
N GLU A 74 27.69 20.19 10.35
CA GLU A 74 27.00 21.37 10.90
C GLU A 74 25.47 21.28 10.88
N CYS A 75 24.85 21.98 11.83
CA CYS A 75 23.41 22.19 11.85
C CYS A 75 22.93 22.98 10.62
N ASP A 76 21.85 22.56 9.98
CA ASP A 76 21.28 23.23 8.80
C ASP A 76 19.83 23.67 9.06
N VAL A 77 19.41 24.75 8.39
CA VAL A 77 18.05 25.27 8.46
C VAL A 77 17.23 24.73 7.28
N VAL A 78 16.49 23.67 7.55
CA VAL A 78 15.77 22.89 6.55
C VAL A 78 14.29 23.27 6.52
N LYS A 79 13.68 23.28 5.32
CA LYS A 79 12.22 23.43 5.19
C LYS A 79 11.54 22.19 5.76
N ILE A 80 10.56 22.38 6.64
CA ILE A 80 9.81 21.28 7.26
C ILE A 80 9.25 20.31 6.21
N ALA A 81 8.79 20.81 5.06
CA ALA A 81 8.30 20.00 3.94
C ALA A 81 9.33 19.06 3.26
N ARG A 82 10.60 19.10 3.69
CA ARG A 82 11.69 18.19 3.26
C ARG A 82 12.02 17.14 4.32
N LEU A 83 11.39 17.18 5.49
CA LEU A 83 11.63 16.23 6.56
C LEU A 83 10.70 15.05 6.40
N VAL A 84 11.26 13.87 6.60
CA VAL A 84 10.51 12.63 6.74
C VAL A 84 10.99 11.92 8.00
N PRO A 85 10.15 11.41 8.92
CA PRO A 85 10.60 10.59 10.02
C PRO A 85 11.48 9.44 9.55
N ALA A 86 12.59 9.27 10.26
CA ALA A 86 13.42 8.08 10.16
C ALA A 86 12.75 7.00 11.00
N ILE A 87 11.90 6.20 10.37
CA ILE A 87 11.30 5.03 10.99
C ILE A 87 12.19 3.84 10.71
N ASP A 88 12.45 3.03 11.72
CA ASP A 88 13.05 1.72 11.50
C ASP A 88 12.10 0.89 10.62
N GLU A 89 12.66 0.26 9.59
CA GLU A 89 11.89 -0.40 8.53
C GLU A 89 11.11 -1.62 9.04
N ARG A 90 11.42 -2.08 10.26
CA ARG A 90 10.70 -3.14 10.96
C ARG A 90 10.47 -2.73 12.40
N ASP A 91 9.35 -3.15 12.97
CA ASP A 91 9.10 -2.95 14.40
C ASP A 91 9.86 -3.97 15.26
N ALA A 92 9.72 -3.86 16.59
CA ALA A 92 10.36 -4.77 17.55
C ALA A 92 9.97 -6.27 17.34
N ASN A 93 8.89 -6.54 16.62
CA ASN A 93 8.41 -7.88 16.28
C ASN A 93 8.78 -8.29 14.85
N ASN A 94 9.66 -7.53 14.18
CA ASN A 94 10.11 -7.78 12.82
C ASN A 94 8.97 -7.69 11.79
N LEU A 95 7.88 -6.95 12.07
CA LEU A 95 6.72 -6.85 11.18
C LEU A 95 6.89 -5.76 10.12
N PRO A 96 6.22 -5.89 8.96
CA PRO A 96 6.22 -4.87 7.92
C PRO A 96 5.76 -3.52 8.44
N LEU A 97 6.40 -2.46 7.96
CA LEU A 97 5.97 -1.08 8.13
C LEU A 97 5.02 -0.69 6.99
N VAL A 98 3.76 -0.35 7.30
CA VAL A 98 2.80 0.17 6.30
C VAL A 98 2.60 1.67 6.53
N VAL A 99 2.89 2.51 5.53
CA VAL A 99 2.76 3.96 5.62
C VAL A 99 1.68 4.46 4.67
N ILE A 100 0.63 5.09 5.19
CA ILE A 100 -0.50 5.58 4.40
C ILE A 100 -0.39 7.09 4.21
N CYS A 101 -0.57 7.56 2.97
CA CYS A 101 -0.52 8.97 2.62
C CYS A 101 -1.69 9.35 1.68
N PRO A 102 -2.16 10.61 1.69
CA PRO A 102 -3.36 11.00 0.95
C PRO A 102 -3.08 11.40 -0.49
N ASP A 103 -1.89 11.96 -0.78
CA ASP A 103 -1.64 12.69 -2.02
C ASP A 103 -0.34 12.28 -2.71
N THR A 104 -0.28 12.57 -4.02
CA THR A 104 0.84 12.20 -4.90
C THR A 104 2.17 12.84 -4.49
N ARG A 105 2.15 14.05 -3.93
CA ARG A 105 3.39 14.73 -3.52
C ARG A 105 3.96 14.04 -2.29
N THR A 106 3.12 13.79 -1.29
CA THR A 106 3.50 13.07 -0.08
C THR A 106 3.96 11.66 -0.41
N PHE A 107 3.23 10.94 -1.26
CA PHE A 107 3.64 9.60 -1.74
C PHE A 107 5.04 9.59 -2.34
N ARG A 108 5.34 10.51 -3.26
CA ARG A 108 6.66 10.61 -3.89
C ARG A 108 7.76 10.93 -2.89
N HIS A 109 7.50 11.82 -1.93
CA HIS A 109 8.46 12.12 -0.87
C HIS A 109 8.74 10.89 0.00
N LEU A 110 7.70 10.13 0.35
CA LEU A 110 7.85 8.91 1.14
C LEU A 110 8.58 7.82 0.38
N ALA A 111 8.18 7.55 -0.87
CA ALA A 111 8.85 6.58 -1.72
C ALA A 111 10.34 6.93 -1.91
N GLN A 112 10.66 8.23 -2.07
CA GLN A 112 12.04 8.70 -2.08
C GLN A 112 12.75 8.43 -0.75
N ALA A 113 12.12 8.75 0.38
CA ALA A 113 12.73 8.63 1.69
C ALA A 113 12.94 7.18 2.11
N PHE A 114 12.08 6.24 1.71
CA PHE A 114 12.21 4.83 2.03
C PHE A 114 13.11 4.05 1.06
N ALA A 115 13.56 4.66 -0.04
CA ALA A 115 14.45 4.03 -1.00
C ALA A 115 15.93 4.18 -0.61
N GLN A 116 16.66 3.06 -0.66
CA GLN A 116 18.09 2.92 -0.41
C GLN A 116 18.75 2.17 -1.58
N LYS A 117 20.08 2.19 -1.65
CA LYS A 117 20.82 1.65 -2.82
C LYS A 117 20.70 0.14 -2.99
N ASP A 118 20.50 -0.57 -1.90
CA ASP A 118 20.34 -2.03 -1.84
C ASP A 118 18.88 -2.48 -1.95
N ASP A 119 17.94 -1.54 -1.92
CA ASP A 119 16.53 -1.85 -2.03
C ASP A 119 16.13 -2.31 -3.43
N ARG A 120 15.10 -3.16 -3.42
CA ARG A 120 14.41 -3.65 -4.60
C ARG A 120 12.93 -3.39 -4.44
N ILE A 121 12.45 -2.42 -5.20
CA ILE A 121 11.13 -1.84 -4.97
C ILE A 121 10.17 -2.21 -6.10
N LEU A 122 9.01 -2.73 -5.73
CA LEU A 122 7.88 -2.89 -6.64
C LEU A 122 6.90 -1.73 -6.47
N GLU A 123 6.66 -0.96 -7.53
CA GLU A 123 5.65 0.09 -7.52
C GLU A 123 4.39 -0.34 -8.28
N ILE A 124 3.28 -0.49 -7.56
CA ILE A 124 1.96 -0.82 -8.10
C ILE A 124 1.20 0.46 -8.45
N GLY A 125 0.86 0.63 -9.73
CA GLY A 125 0.21 1.83 -10.24
C GLY A 125 1.21 2.92 -10.64
N SER A 126 2.24 2.55 -11.41
CA SER A 126 3.33 3.48 -11.77
C SER A 126 2.90 4.65 -12.67
N SER A 127 1.72 4.57 -13.30
CA SER A 127 1.15 5.59 -14.18
C SER A 127 2.17 6.02 -15.26
N TRP A 128 2.60 7.28 -15.24
CA TRP A 128 3.59 7.87 -16.14
C TRP A 128 5.04 7.76 -15.63
N GLY A 129 5.32 6.89 -14.65
CA GLY A 129 6.68 6.51 -14.21
C GLY A 129 7.44 7.55 -13.38
N VAL A 130 6.79 8.63 -12.95
CA VAL A 130 7.47 9.73 -12.22
C VAL A 130 8.01 9.28 -10.87
N ALA A 131 7.19 8.57 -10.08
CA ALA A 131 7.61 8.06 -8.78
C ALA A 131 8.66 6.94 -8.94
N THR A 132 8.48 6.03 -9.90
CA THR A 132 9.47 5.04 -10.30
C THR A 132 10.85 5.65 -10.53
N ASN A 133 10.92 6.73 -11.32
CA ASN A 133 12.18 7.42 -11.59
C ASN A 133 12.77 8.11 -10.34
N ILE A 134 11.92 8.69 -9.47
CA ILE A 134 12.37 9.30 -8.21
C ILE A 134 13.04 8.24 -7.31
N ILE A 135 12.43 7.06 -7.21
CA ILE A 135 12.97 5.91 -6.48
C ILE A 135 14.31 5.47 -7.09
N HIS A 136 14.35 5.28 -8.42
CA HIS A 136 15.57 4.90 -9.14
C HIS A 136 16.72 5.89 -8.91
N GLN A 137 16.44 7.19 -8.86
CA GLN A 137 17.44 8.24 -8.58
C GLN A 137 18.06 8.14 -7.18
N GLN A 138 17.45 7.42 -6.24
CA GLN A 138 18.07 7.12 -4.93
C GLN A 138 19.09 5.97 -5.00
N GLY A 139 19.24 5.36 -6.18
CA GLY A 139 20.11 4.21 -6.42
C GLY A 139 19.45 2.86 -6.18
N ALA A 140 18.18 2.83 -5.77
CA ALA A 140 17.39 1.61 -5.64
C ALA A 140 17.13 0.97 -7.01
N TRP A 141 17.00 -0.36 -7.02
CA TRP A 141 16.40 -1.06 -8.15
C TRP A 141 14.88 -0.97 -8.04
N VAL A 142 14.19 -0.65 -9.13
CA VAL A 142 12.73 -0.45 -9.09
C VAL A 142 12.05 -0.97 -10.36
N LEU A 143 10.89 -1.62 -10.15
CA LEU A 143 9.97 -2.06 -11.18
C LEU A 143 8.62 -1.36 -11.01
N GLY A 144 8.24 -0.53 -11.97
CA GLY A 144 6.90 0.05 -12.05
C GLY A 144 5.93 -0.89 -12.77
N VAL A 145 4.77 -1.15 -12.19
CA VAL A 145 3.69 -1.91 -12.85
C VAL A 145 2.45 -1.05 -13.00
N ASP A 146 1.80 -1.12 -14.16
CA ASP A 146 0.56 -0.41 -14.44
C ASP A 146 -0.32 -1.20 -15.43
N SER A 147 -1.62 -0.94 -15.38
CA SER A 147 -2.60 -1.55 -16.29
C SER A 147 -2.74 -0.80 -17.63
N SER A 148 -2.22 0.42 -17.73
CA SER A 148 -2.26 1.27 -18.92
C SER A 148 -1.08 0.98 -19.84
N ALA A 149 -1.34 0.36 -20.99
CA ALA A 149 -0.34 0.13 -22.03
C ALA A 149 0.32 1.43 -22.50
N GLU A 150 -0.48 2.49 -22.69
CA GLU A 150 0.01 3.82 -23.06
C GLU A 150 0.93 4.41 -21.98
N GLY A 151 0.55 4.31 -20.71
CA GLY A 151 1.37 4.79 -19.59
C GLY A 151 2.71 4.07 -19.51
N ILE A 152 2.72 2.75 -19.69
CA ILE A 152 3.93 1.93 -19.71
C ILE A 152 4.84 2.29 -20.88
N GLU A 153 4.29 2.43 -22.09
CA GLU A 153 5.08 2.81 -23.28
C GLU A 153 5.72 4.19 -23.10
N ALA A 154 4.94 5.18 -22.68
CA ALA A 154 5.42 6.52 -22.43
C ALA A 154 6.49 6.54 -21.31
N SER A 155 6.30 5.75 -20.26
CA SER A 155 7.25 5.66 -19.14
C SER A 155 8.57 5.04 -19.56
N ARG A 156 8.56 3.95 -20.34
CA ARG A 156 9.77 3.33 -20.90
C ARG A 156 10.54 4.29 -21.79
N LYS A 157 9.84 5.07 -22.62
CA LYS A 157 10.47 6.09 -23.47
C LYS A 157 11.08 7.24 -22.65
N LYS A 158 10.37 7.71 -21.63
CA LYS A 158 10.77 8.86 -20.82
C LYS A 158 11.87 8.53 -19.80
N TYR A 159 11.85 7.32 -19.24
CA TYR A 159 12.79 6.86 -18.22
C TYR A 159 13.41 5.52 -18.64
N PRO A 160 14.30 5.52 -19.63
CA PRO A 160 14.85 4.28 -20.21
C PRO A 160 15.71 3.45 -19.24
N ASN A 161 16.14 4.05 -18.12
CA ASN A 161 16.90 3.37 -17.07
C ASN A 161 16.01 2.70 -16.01
N CYS A 162 14.71 2.95 -16.03
CA CYS A 162 13.73 2.31 -15.14
C CYS A 162 13.10 1.09 -15.82
N GLN A 163 12.64 0.13 -15.02
CA GLN A 163 11.91 -1.02 -15.52
C GLN A 163 10.40 -0.81 -15.35
N PHE A 164 9.64 -1.21 -16.36
CA PHE A 164 8.19 -1.10 -16.36
C PHE A 164 7.55 -2.36 -16.92
N GLU A 165 6.43 -2.79 -16.34
CA GLU A 165 5.67 -3.95 -16.80
C GLU A 165 4.17 -3.64 -16.92
N LEU A 166 3.58 -4.04 -18.05
CA LEU A 166 2.13 -3.97 -18.25
C LEU A 166 1.45 -5.11 -17.51
N LEU A 167 0.76 -4.77 -16.42
CA LEU A 167 0.09 -5.72 -15.54
C LEU A 167 -1.12 -5.07 -14.85
N ASP A 168 -2.29 -5.66 -15.05
CA ASP A 168 -3.43 -5.40 -14.17
C ASP A 168 -3.28 -6.26 -12.91
N CYS A 169 -2.78 -5.62 -11.86
CA CYS A 169 -2.46 -6.24 -10.57
C CYS A 169 -3.68 -6.87 -9.88
N LEU A 170 -4.90 -6.40 -10.18
CA LEU A 170 -6.12 -6.95 -9.60
C LEU A 170 -6.62 -8.16 -10.36
N GLN A 171 -6.29 -8.26 -11.65
CA GLN A 171 -6.64 -9.41 -12.47
C GLN A 171 -5.61 -10.55 -12.37
N ASP A 172 -4.35 -10.23 -12.10
CA ASP A 172 -3.26 -11.21 -12.11
C ASP A 172 -2.28 -11.00 -10.94
N MET A 173 -2.81 -11.17 -9.72
CA MET A 173 -2.02 -11.12 -8.48
C MET A 173 -0.91 -12.19 -8.45
N HIS A 174 -1.12 -13.35 -9.07
CA HIS A 174 -0.10 -14.40 -9.15
C HIS A 174 1.12 -13.93 -9.95
N ARG A 175 0.93 -13.32 -11.13
CA ARG A 175 2.02 -12.74 -11.90
C ARG A 175 2.66 -11.57 -11.17
N LEU A 176 1.88 -10.76 -10.44
CA LEU A 176 2.43 -9.70 -9.61
C LEU A 176 3.41 -10.24 -8.57
N LYS A 177 3.01 -11.29 -7.83
CA LYS A 177 3.91 -11.98 -6.90
C LYS A 177 5.11 -12.58 -7.62
N ALA A 178 4.92 -13.25 -8.75
CA ALA A 178 6.02 -13.84 -9.50
C ALA A 178 7.06 -12.79 -9.93
N LEU A 179 6.62 -11.58 -10.29
CA LEU A 179 7.53 -10.46 -10.57
C LEU A 179 8.26 -10.00 -9.30
N ALA A 180 7.54 -9.84 -8.19
CA ALA A 180 8.14 -9.48 -6.90
C ALA A 180 9.22 -10.50 -6.47
N ASP A 181 8.91 -11.80 -6.53
CA ASP A 181 9.80 -12.89 -6.16
C ASP A 181 11.02 -12.97 -7.10
N LYS A 182 10.77 -12.91 -8.42
CA LYS A 182 11.82 -12.93 -9.45
C LYS A 182 12.87 -11.86 -9.22
N HIS A 183 12.44 -10.70 -8.77
CA HIS A 183 13.32 -9.57 -8.53
C HIS A 183 13.72 -9.41 -7.07
N SER A 184 13.27 -10.30 -6.18
CA SER A 184 13.52 -10.24 -4.73
C SER A 184 13.15 -8.88 -4.16
N CYS A 185 11.98 -8.35 -4.54
CA CYS A 185 11.52 -7.07 -4.05
C CYS A 185 11.28 -7.11 -2.54
N ASN A 186 11.96 -6.24 -1.80
CA ASN A 186 11.86 -6.14 -0.36
C ASN A 186 10.94 -4.98 0.09
N LYS A 187 10.60 -4.05 -0.81
CA LYS A 187 9.68 -2.95 -0.52
C LYS A 187 8.61 -2.83 -1.61
N VAL A 188 7.45 -2.33 -1.21
CA VAL A 188 6.32 -2.10 -2.11
C VAL A 188 5.84 -0.66 -1.98
N CYS A 189 5.54 -0.02 -3.10
CA CYS A 189 4.83 1.25 -3.16
C CYS A 189 3.53 1.05 -3.92
N VAL A 190 2.42 1.57 -3.42
CA VAL A 190 1.09 1.37 -3.98
C VAL A 190 0.43 2.72 -4.23
N ASP A 191 0.28 3.08 -5.51
CA ASP A 191 -0.47 4.26 -5.95
C ASP A 191 -1.59 3.84 -6.91
N VAL A 192 -2.69 3.33 -6.36
CA VAL A 192 -3.88 3.02 -7.17
C VAL A 192 -4.80 4.24 -7.18
N GLY A 193 -4.52 5.18 -8.09
CA GLY A 193 -5.30 6.41 -8.25
C GLY A 193 -6.74 6.19 -8.74
N GLY A 194 -7.62 7.18 -8.48
CA GLY A 194 -9.00 7.26 -8.98
C GLY A 194 -10.10 7.03 -7.92
N ASP A 195 -11.38 7.15 -8.33
CA ASP A 195 -12.59 7.07 -7.48
C ASP A 195 -12.85 5.69 -6.84
N ARG A 196 -11.90 4.76 -6.90
CA ARG A 196 -12.09 3.34 -6.51
C ARG A 196 -11.05 2.84 -5.52
N SER A 197 -10.32 3.76 -4.88
CA SER A 197 -9.08 3.42 -4.19
C SER A 197 -9.28 2.58 -2.92
N LEU A 198 -10.36 2.79 -2.15
CA LEU A 198 -10.57 2.04 -0.90
C LEU A 198 -10.86 0.55 -1.13
N ASP A 199 -11.84 0.24 -1.97
CA ASP A 199 -12.26 -1.15 -2.22
C ASP A 199 -11.15 -1.97 -2.87
N VAL A 200 -10.42 -1.34 -3.79
CA VAL A 200 -9.27 -1.94 -4.47
C VAL A 200 -8.14 -2.23 -3.47
N LEU A 201 -7.81 -1.28 -2.60
CA LEU A 201 -6.75 -1.46 -1.62
C LEU A 201 -7.13 -2.47 -0.53
N ALA A 202 -8.39 -2.54 -0.13
CA ALA A 202 -8.88 -3.56 0.80
C ALA A 202 -8.67 -5.00 0.27
N MET A 203 -8.65 -5.18 -1.06
CA MET A 203 -8.30 -6.46 -1.68
C MET A 203 -6.79 -6.62 -1.88
N LEU A 204 -6.09 -5.58 -2.32
CA LEU A 204 -4.68 -5.66 -2.71
C LEU A 204 -3.74 -5.74 -1.51
N LEU A 205 -3.97 -4.95 -0.46
CA LEU A 205 -3.02 -4.82 0.64
C LEU A 205 -2.81 -6.10 1.45
N PRO A 206 -3.85 -6.88 1.81
CA PRO A 206 -3.58 -8.10 2.56
C PRO A 206 -2.86 -9.14 1.69
N PHE A 207 -3.01 -9.11 0.37
CA PHE A 207 -2.20 -9.93 -0.55
C PHE A 207 -0.73 -9.48 -0.52
N VAL A 208 -0.45 -8.19 -0.66
CA VAL A 208 0.92 -7.65 -0.56
C VAL A 208 1.56 -8.02 0.77
N GLU A 209 0.86 -7.83 1.88
CA GLU A 209 1.38 -8.09 3.22
C GLU A 209 1.66 -9.58 3.49
N GLN A 210 0.74 -10.47 3.08
CA GLN A 210 0.84 -11.89 3.42
C GLN A 210 1.71 -12.67 2.42
N GLU A 211 1.65 -12.32 1.14
CA GLU A 211 2.26 -13.09 0.06
C GLU A 211 3.59 -12.50 -0.43
N MET A 212 3.78 -11.18 -0.33
CA MET A 212 5.05 -10.53 -0.68
C MET A 212 5.91 -10.22 0.55
N LYS A 213 5.29 -9.98 1.71
CA LYS A 213 5.96 -9.73 3.00
C LYS A 213 7.07 -8.66 2.92
N PRO A 214 6.79 -7.47 2.37
CA PRO A 214 7.80 -6.42 2.27
C PRO A 214 8.25 -5.95 3.66
N ASP A 215 9.46 -5.40 3.74
CA ASP A 215 9.93 -4.60 4.88
C ASP A 215 9.05 -3.36 5.04
N VAL A 216 8.83 -2.64 3.94
CA VAL A 216 8.06 -1.39 3.90
C VAL A 216 7.03 -1.40 2.78
N CYS A 217 5.81 -0.95 3.09
CA CYS A 217 4.73 -0.73 2.14
C CYS A 217 4.23 0.72 2.22
N VAL A 218 4.51 1.54 1.21
CA VAL A 218 4.00 2.93 1.12
C VAL A 218 2.73 2.94 0.29
N VAL A 219 1.62 3.40 0.86
CA VAL A 219 0.30 3.38 0.23
C VAL A 219 -0.22 4.79 0.04
N LYS A 220 -0.55 5.16 -1.19
CA LYS A 220 -1.30 6.38 -1.48
C LYS A 220 -2.78 6.06 -1.63
N CYS A 221 -3.60 6.67 -0.78
CA CYS A 221 -5.04 6.67 -0.91
C CYS A 221 -5.64 7.76 -0.02
N GLU A 222 -6.28 8.75 -0.64
CA GLU A 222 -6.93 9.83 0.10
C GLU A 222 -8.04 9.31 1.03
N GLU A 223 -8.86 8.38 0.54
CA GLU A 223 -9.98 7.87 1.31
C GLU A 223 -9.53 6.96 2.47
N MET A 224 -8.58 6.06 2.23
CA MET A 224 -8.00 5.21 3.28
C MET A 224 -7.27 6.06 4.31
N HIS A 225 -6.57 7.11 3.87
CA HIS A 225 -5.95 8.08 4.76
C HIS A 225 -7.00 8.78 5.63
N ALA A 226 -8.06 9.31 5.03
CA ALA A 226 -9.15 9.97 5.77
C ALA A 226 -9.82 9.02 6.77
N HIS A 227 -10.11 7.78 6.35
CA HIS A 227 -10.66 6.75 7.22
C HIS A 227 -9.68 6.40 8.35
N ALA A 228 -8.39 6.28 8.06
CA ALA A 228 -7.36 6.01 9.07
C ALA A 228 -7.26 7.17 10.06
N VAL A 229 -7.34 8.43 9.61
CA VAL A 229 -7.36 9.61 10.50
C VAL A 229 -8.61 9.64 11.37
N GLU A 230 -9.79 9.37 10.81
CA GLU A 230 -11.05 9.36 11.55
C GLU A 230 -11.05 8.31 12.68
N HIS A 231 -10.48 7.13 12.41
CA HIS A 231 -10.45 5.99 13.34
C HIS A 231 -9.21 5.98 14.22
N GLY A 232 -8.13 6.59 13.74
CA GLY A 232 -6.86 6.77 14.43
C GLY A 232 -6.84 7.96 15.37
N ARG A 233 -7.94 8.71 15.48
CA ARG A 233 -8.24 9.58 16.63
C ARG A 233 -8.37 8.76 17.92
N LEU A 234 -7.27 8.15 18.33
CA LEU A 234 -7.01 7.90 19.73
C LEU A 234 -6.53 9.21 20.35
N SER A 235 -7.41 9.72 21.21
CA SER A 235 -7.07 10.35 22.48
C SER A 235 -6.61 11.80 22.51
N HIS A 236 -6.03 12.44 21.47
CA HIS A 236 -5.64 13.85 21.59
C HIS A 236 -5.77 14.67 20.28
N PRO A 237 -6.80 15.56 20.18
CA PRO A 237 -7.03 16.43 19.02
C PRO A 237 -5.86 17.36 18.66
N GLU A 238 -4.95 17.61 19.58
CA GLU A 238 -3.81 18.52 19.44
C GLU A 238 -2.60 17.92 18.71
N TYR A 239 -2.51 16.58 18.56
CA TYR A 239 -1.34 15.92 17.96
C TYR A 239 -1.57 15.36 16.55
N ALA A 240 -2.82 15.33 16.08
CA ALA A 240 -3.22 14.77 14.78
C ALA A 240 -2.57 15.44 13.55
N GLU A 241 -1.91 16.58 13.74
CA GLU A 241 -1.22 17.33 12.67
C GLU A 241 0.30 17.13 12.66
N HIS A 242 0.90 16.31 13.55
CA HIS A 242 2.32 16.51 13.88
C HIS A 242 3.22 15.30 13.67
N PHE A 243 2.74 14.05 13.68
CA PHE A 243 3.62 12.88 13.57
C PHE A 243 3.04 11.69 12.80
N LEU A 244 3.94 10.78 12.40
CA LEU A 244 3.59 9.43 11.98
C LEU A 244 3.01 8.69 13.17
N GLU A 245 1.69 8.69 13.27
CA GLU A 245 1.01 7.98 14.33
C GLU A 245 0.91 6.51 13.95
N LYS A 246 1.50 5.65 14.79
CA LYS A 246 1.21 4.23 14.74
C LYS A 246 -0.28 4.10 15.00
N LEU A 247 -1.01 3.56 14.02
CA LEU A 247 -2.42 3.33 14.14
C LEU A 247 -2.65 2.27 15.23
N PRO A 248 -3.21 2.67 16.37
CA PRO A 248 -3.49 1.75 17.46
C PRO A 248 -4.66 0.85 17.04
N HIS A 249 -4.65 -0.41 17.49
CA HIS A 249 -5.64 -1.41 17.06
C HIS A 249 -5.73 -1.56 15.53
N ALA A 250 -4.57 -1.53 14.83
CA ALA A 250 -4.51 -1.65 13.38
C ALA A 250 -5.32 -2.85 12.83
N ASP A 251 -5.37 -3.96 13.57
CA ASP A 251 -6.20 -5.13 13.26
C ASP A 251 -7.70 -4.82 13.18
N GLU A 252 -8.24 -4.16 14.22
CA GLU A 252 -9.65 -3.80 14.30
C GLU A 252 -10.02 -2.80 13.20
N TRP A 253 -9.15 -1.80 12.99
CA TRP A 253 -9.31 -0.85 11.90
C TRP A 253 -9.30 -1.53 10.53
N ARG A 254 -8.38 -2.47 10.28
CA ARG A 254 -8.33 -3.23 9.02
C ARG A 254 -9.59 -4.07 8.83
N ALA A 255 -10.06 -4.74 9.88
CA ALA A 255 -11.28 -5.53 9.81
C ALA A 255 -12.49 -4.65 9.43
N LYS A 256 -12.58 -3.46 10.03
CA LYS A 256 -13.62 -2.47 9.71
C LYS A 256 -13.50 -1.96 8.27
N LEU A 257 -12.31 -1.54 7.86
CA LEU A 257 -12.02 -1.08 6.51
C LEU A 257 -12.43 -2.13 5.46
N ALA A 258 -12.07 -3.38 5.69
CA ALA A 258 -12.42 -4.50 4.82
C ALA A 258 -13.95 -4.76 4.80
N ALA A 259 -14.63 -4.61 5.94
CA ALA A 259 -16.09 -4.75 6.00
C ALA A 259 -16.81 -3.62 5.23
N GLU A 260 -16.33 -2.38 5.35
CA GLU A 260 -16.88 -1.24 4.61
C GLU A 260 -16.65 -1.37 3.10
N ALA A 261 -15.44 -1.74 2.69
CA ALA A 261 -15.11 -2.04 1.30
C ALA A 261 -16.03 -3.12 0.71
N ARG A 262 -16.23 -4.23 1.44
CA ARG A 262 -17.16 -5.30 1.04
C ARG A 262 -18.59 -4.78 0.89
N SER A 263 -19.05 -3.95 1.82
CA SER A 263 -20.40 -3.39 1.79
C SER A 263 -20.61 -2.47 0.58
N ARG A 264 -19.61 -1.66 0.20
CA ARG A 264 -19.64 -0.80 -0.99
C ARG A 264 -19.69 -1.60 -2.29
N ILE A 265 -18.89 -2.67 -2.37
CA ILE A 265 -18.93 -3.61 -3.50
C ILE A 265 -20.33 -4.24 -3.60
N GLN A 266 -20.97 -4.60 -2.48
CA GLN A 266 -22.32 -5.18 -2.50
C GLN A 266 -23.40 -4.16 -2.92
N LEU A 267 -23.39 -2.94 -2.36
CA LEU A 267 -24.37 -1.90 -2.67
C LEU A 267 -24.33 -1.47 -4.15
N THR A 268 -23.12 -1.36 -4.72
CA THR A 268 -22.94 -1.04 -6.15
C THR A 268 -23.41 -2.16 -7.08
N THR A 269 -23.49 -3.41 -6.61
CA THR A 269 -24.05 -4.53 -7.38
C THR A 269 -25.58 -4.62 -7.33
N GLY A 270 -26.23 -3.99 -6.34
CA GLY A 270 -27.68 -3.96 -6.19
C GLY A 270 -28.39 -2.81 -6.92
N SER A 271 -27.71 -1.68 -7.10
CA SER A 271 -28.21 -0.56 -7.92
C SER A 271 -27.87 -0.80 -9.39
N ARG A 272 -28.86 -0.68 -10.29
CA ARG A 272 -28.72 -0.84 -11.75
C ARG A 272 -27.74 0.15 -12.43
N THR A 273 -26.99 0.95 -11.68
CA THR A 273 -26.01 1.91 -12.19
C THR A 273 -24.60 1.32 -12.20
N ASN A 274 -24.27 0.59 -13.27
CA ASN A 274 -22.96 0.43 -13.93
C ASN A 274 -21.66 0.13 -13.14
N PHE A 275 -21.70 -0.17 -11.85
CA PHE A 275 -20.49 -0.53 -11.07
C PHE A 275 -20.44 -1.99 -10.63
N THR A 276 -21.03 -2.89 -11.43
CA THR A 276 -20.47 -4.25 -11.50
C THR A 276 -19.12 -4.11 -12.20
N LEU A 277 -18.00 -4.50 -11.56
CA LEU A 277 -16.84 -4.93 -12.34
C LEU A 277 -17.38 -6.00 -13.28
N HIS A 278 -17.57 -5.62 -14.55
CA HIS A 278 -18.26 -6.47 -15.51
C HIS A 278 -17.63 -7.85 -15.40
N PRO A 279 -18.38 -8.95 -15.20
CA PRO A 279 -17.79 -10.24 -14.80
C PRO A 279 -16.63 -10.71 -15.68
N ARG A 280 -16.55 -10.24 -16.95
CA ARG A 280 -15.39 -10.46 -17.83
C ARG A 280 -14.08 -9.77 -17.43
N ARG A 281 -14.07 -8.87 -16.44
CA ARG A 281 -12.88 -8.22 -15.88
C ARG A 281 -12.17 -9.09 -14.86
N PHE A 282 -12.83 -10.11 -14.31
CA PHE A 282 -12.13 -11.10 -13.48
C PHE A 282 -11.39 -12.09 -14.39
N PRO A 283 -10.23 -12.62 -14.00
CA PRO A 283 -9.48 -13.55 -14.84
C PRO A 283 -10.29 -14.81 -15.17
N ALA A 284 -10.07 -15.35 -16.37
CA ALA A 284 -10.57 -16.67 -16.72
C ALA A 284 -9.86 -17.71 -15.85
N LYS A 285 -10.62 -18.53 -15.12
CA LYS A 285 -10.10 -19.63 -14.30
C LYS A 285 -10.85 -20.89 -14.66
N PHE A 286 -10.18 -22.02 -14.52
CA PHE A 286 -10.72 -23.33 -14.87
C PHE A 286 -10.93 -24.14 -13.59
N SER A 287 -11.98 -24.94 -13.56
CA SER A 287 -12.21 -25.90 -12.48
C SER A 287 -11.27 -27.10 -12.62
N PRO A 288 -11.18 -27.99 -11.60
CA PRO A 288 -10.38 -29.22 -11.69
C PRO A 288 -10.74 -30.10 -12.90
N ASP A 289 -11.99 -30.04 -13.37
CA ASP A 289 -12.48 -30.76 -14.55
C ASP A 289 -12.06 -30.09 -15.89
N GLY A 290 -11.27 -29.02 -15.84
CA GLY A 290 -10.83 -28.26 -17.02
C GLY A 290 -11.90 -27.34 -17.63
N LEU A 291 -13.07 -27.19 -16.98
CA LEU A 291 -14.13 -26.31 -17.46
C LEU A 291 -13.89 -24.87 -17.03
N LEU A 292 -14.14 -23.91 -17.93
CA LEU A 292 -14.05 -22.50 -17.58
C LEU A 292 -15.09 -22.16 -16.51
N ILE A 293 -14.66 -21.59 -15.39
CA ILE A 293 -15.54 -21.15 -14.30
C ILE A 293 -16.34 -19.93 -14.76
N CYS A 294 -17.65 -19.98 -14.58
CA CYS A 294 -18.55 -18.92 -15.02
C CYS A 294 -18.41 -17.68 -14.13
N ARG A 295 -17.71 -16.67 -14.66
CA ARG A 295 -17.55 -15.37 -13.99
C ARG A 295 -18.90 -14.70 -13.73
N TYR A 296 -19.87 -14.82 -14.63
CA TYR A 296 -21.21 -14.25 -14.41
C TYR A 296 -21.96 -14.94 -13.28
N HIS A 297 -21.77 -16.24 -13.06
CA HIS A 297 -22.38 -16.93 -11.92
C HIS A 297 -21.73 -16.50 -10.60
N ASN A 298 -20.42 -16.28 -10.64
CA ASN A 298 -19.60 -15.98 -9.47
C ASN A 298 -19.72 -14.53 -8.98
N TYR A 299 -19.84 -13.57 -9.89
CA TYR A 299 -19.83 -12.13 -9.56
C TYR A 299 -21.14 -11.41 -9.89
N ALA A 300 -22.10 -12.09 -10.52
CA ALA A 300 -23.36 -11.49 -10.94
C ALA A 300 -24.46 -12.56 -11.09
N THR A 301 -25.49 -12.25 -11.88
CA THR A 301 -26.50 -13.21 -12.33
C THR A 301 -26.12 -13.77 -13.70
N CYS A 302 -25.84 -15.07 -13.78
CA CYS A 302 -25.64 -15.74 -15.05
C CYS A 302 -26.97 -15.90 -15.79
N LYS A 303 -27.16 -15.18 -16.91
CA LYS A 303 -28.39 -15.26 -17.73
C LYS A 303 -28.51 -16.55 -18.55
N LYS A 304 -27.44 -17.33 -18.66
CA LYS A 304 -27.44 -18.59 -19.43
C LYS A 304 -28.01 -19.77 -18.62
N LEU A 305 -28.08 -19.66 -17.29
CA LEU A 305 -28.63 -20.67 -16.37
C LEU A 305 -28.25 -22.11 -16.77
N GLU A 306 -29.24 -22.96 -17.07
CA GLU A 306 -29.08 -24.38 -17.44
C GLU A 306 -28.37 -24.60 -18.79
N ARG A 307 -28.27 -23.57 -19.63
CA ARG A 307 -27.58 -23.59 -20.93
C ARG A 307 -26.18 -22.99 -20.87
N CYS A 308 -25.63 -22.82 -19.67
CA CYS A 308 -24.29 -22.29 -19.50
C CYS A 308 -23.26 -23.42 -19.55
N ASP A 309 -22.43 -23.46 -20.58
CA ASP A 309 -21.36 -24.46 -20.73
C ASP A 309 -20.17 -24.25 -19.78
N TYR A 310 -20.31 -23.34 -18.80
CA TYR A 310 -19.28 -22.96 -17.85
C TYR A 310 -19.60 -23.50 -16.46
N ASP A 311 -18.55 -23.72 -15.67
CA ASP A 311 -18.68 -24.27 -14.33
C ASP A 311 -19.35 -23.27 -13.37
N HIS A 312 -20.50 -23.67 -12.82
CA HIS A 312 -21.27 -22.94 -11.79
C HIS A 312 -21.07 -23.51 -10.38
N ARG A 313 -20.34 -24.62 -10.24
CA ARG A 313 -20.10 -25.30 -8.96
C ARG A 313 -18.91 -24.70 -8.22
N HIS A 314 -17.91 -24.22 -8.95
CA HIS A 314 -16.66 -23.72 -8.39
C HIS A 314 -16.59 -22.20 -8.27
N CYS A 315 -16.01 -21.75 -7.15
CA CYS A 315 -15.72 -20.36 -6.87
C CYS A 315 -14.60 -19.83 -7.77
N ASN A 316 -14.79 -18.71 -8.44
CA ASN A 316 -13.76 -18.10 -9.31
C ASN A 316 -12.61 -17.47 -8.49
N VAL A 317 -12.75 -17.31 -7.18
CA VAL A 317 -11.66 -16.82 -6.32
C VAL A 317 -10.79 -17.97 -5.85
N CYS A 318 -11.33 -18.85 -5.00
CA CYS A 318 -10.56 -19.89 -4.31
C CYS A 318 -10.57 -21.26 -5.01
N LEU A 319 -11.28 -21.40 -6.14
CA LEU A 319 -11.45 -22.65 -6.90
C LEU A 319 -12.17 -23.79 -6.16
N LEU A 320 -12.63 -23.58 -4.92
CA LEU A 320 -13.40 -24.57 -4.18
C LEU A 320 -14.87 -24.60 -4.63
N ALA A 321 -15.49 -25.77 -4.54
CA ALA A 321 -16.90 -25.95 -4.87
C ALA A 321 -17.84 -25.42 -3.77
N GLY A 322 -19.10 -25.17 -4.14
CA GLY A 322 -20.21 -24.98 -3.19
C GLY A 322 -20.52 -23.53 -2.82
N HIS A 323 -19.81 -22.54 -3.38
CA HIS A 323 -20.10 -21.13 -3.16
C HIS A 323 -19.66 -20.25 -4.35
N LYS A 324 -20.23 -19.05 -4.42
CA LYS A 324 -19.82 -18.02 -5.39
C LYS A 324 -18.64 -17.22 -4.87
N ALA A 325 -17.90 -16.57 -5.76
CA ALA A 325 -16.87 -15.60 -5.39
C ALA A 325 -17.37 -14.52 -4.41
N THR A 326 -18.60 -14.04 -4.56
CA THR A 326 -19.21 -13.07 -3.63
C THR A 326 -19.52 -13.64 -2.24
N GLN A 327 -19.45 -14.95 -2.07
CA GLN A 327 -19.68 -15.70 -0.83
C GLN A 327 -18.39 -16.35 -0.33
N CYS A 328 -17.25 -16.07 -0.99
CA CYS A 328 -15.96 -16.65 -0.66
C CYS A 328 -15.52 -16.15 0.73
N PRO A 329 -15.24 -17.03 1.70
CA PRO A 329 -14.79 -16.61 3.02
C PRO A 329 -13.47 -15.84 2.87
N ALA A 330 -13.38 -14.66 3.50
CA ALA A 330 -12.29 -13.71 3.29
C ALA A 330 -10.89 -14.31 3.52
N GLU A 331 -10.79 -15.35 4.35
CA GLU A 331 -9.56 -16.11 4.63
C GLU A 331 -9.00 -16.83 3.38
N THR A 332 -9.86 -17.18 2.42
CA THR A 332 -9.44 -17.86 1.18
C THR A 332 -8.93 -16.92 0.10
N TYR A 333 -9.09 -15.60 0.26
CA TYR A 333 -8.47 -14.61 -0.64
C TYR A 333 -6.95 -14.56 -0.47
N PHE A 334 -6.43 -14.95 0.70
CA PHE A 334 -5.06 -14.65 1.09
C PHE A 334 -4.20 -15.85 1.52
N GLY A 335 -4.68 -17.10 1.38
CA GLY A 335 -4.08 -18.19 2.18
C GLY A 335 -3.78 -19.54 1.53
N ARG A 336 -4.08 -19.81 0.26
CA ARG A 336 -3.73 -21.13 -0.33
C ARG A 336 -3.24 -21.03 -1.77
N GLY A 337 -2.00 -20.57 -1.92
CA GLY A 337 -1.11 -21.06 -2.96
C GLY A 337 -0.77 -22.53 -2.72
N GLY A 338 -1.75 -23.41 -2.86
CA GLY A 338 -1.56 -24.85 -2.91
C GLY A 338 -1.44 -25.28 -4.36
N ILE A 339 -0.21 -25.49 -4.82
CA ILE A 339 0.07 -26.24 -6.04
C ILE A 339 -0.53 -27.64 -5.86
N HIS A 340 -1.47 -27.99 -6.73
CA HIS A 340 -1.78 -29.38 -7.06
C HIS A 340 -1.55 -29.59 -8.55
#